data_AF-A0A950LX45-F1
#
_entry.id   AF-A0A950LX45-F1
#
_cell.length_a   1.000
_cell.length_b   1.000
_cell.length_c   1.000
_cell.angle_alpha   90.00
_cell.angle_beta   90.00
_cell.angle_gamma   90.00
#
_symmetry.space_group_name_H-M   'P 1'
#
loop_
_entity.id
_entity.type
_entity.pdbx_description
1 polymer ?
#
loop_
_entity_poly.entity_id
_entity_poly.type
_entity_poly.pdbx_seq_one_letter_code
_entity_poly.pdbx_strand_id
1 'polypeptide(L)'
;MDVRDDPPRAFIEVYEQRYDKAAPMLELAADLARRGDGSLPTRHWVSAVQAQVFAGFGELAACHRALEGAERVHALPGDVSNGGWLRFDGSRLDEERGACYVQLGRPDLAEVILGNALRQNLSPRRRSSVLTDLAIIAVHRGDVNQFVTYADAVLEIAERTESGFVGRKLRKLQGHLQPLLTNGRAREVEQRIMAMSRKAWRIDGSTVIGEIH
;
A
#
# COMPACT_ATOMS: atom_id res chain seq x y z
N MET A 1 -14.74 -20.51 -10.21
CA MET A 1 -13.94 -20.88 -9.03
C MET A 1 -12.49 -20.92 -9.49
N ASP A 2 -11.84 -19.76 -9.46
CA ASP A 2 -10.51 -19.53 -10.03
C ASP A 2 -9.56 -19.13 -8.90
N VAL A 3 -8.66 -20.05 -8.54
CA VAL A 3 -7.69 -19.91 -7.44
C VAL A 3 -6.41 -19.25 -7.97
N ARG A 4 -6.54 -18.07 -8.60
CA ARG A 4 -5.44 -17.42 -9.34
C ARG A 4 -5.08 -16.00 -8.90
N ASP A 5 -5.69 -15.49 -7.82
CA ASP A 5 -5.45 -14.12 -7.35
C ASP A 5 -4.96 -14.02 -5.89
N ASP A 6 -4.58 -15.13 -5.26
CA ASP A 6 -4.04 -15.07 -3.90
C ASP A 6 -2.57 -14.60 -3.94
N PRO A 7 -2.24 -13.39 -3.45
CA PRO A 7 -0.87 -12.95 -3.37
C PRO A 7 -0.11 -13.84 -2.38
N PRO A 8 1.22 -14.01 -2.52
CA PRO A 8 2.00 -14.86 -1.63
C PRO A 8 1.68 -14.54 -0.17
N ARG A 9 1.51 -15.54 0.70
CA ARG A 9 1.03 -15.35 2.09
C ARG A 9 1.81 -14.29 2.88
N ALA A 10 3.09 -14.08 2.58
CA ALA A 10 3.90 -12.99 3.12
C ALA A 10 3.36 -11.58 2.76
N PHE A 11 2.82 -11.41 1.55
CA PHE A 11 2.12 -10.20 1.13
C PHE A 11 0.82 -10.00 1.91
N ILE A 12 0.08 -11.06 2.25
CA ILE A 12 -1.13 -10.96 3.10
C ILE A 12 -0.73 -10.50 4.51
N GLU A 13 0.29 -11.09 5.12
CA GLU A 13 0.71 -10.72 6.49
C GLU A 13 1.37 -9.33 6.56
N VAL A 14 2.14 -8.92 5.54
CA VAL A 14 2.66 -7.54 5.43
C VAL A 14 1.51 -6.54 5.23
N TYR A 15 0.51 -6.92 4.44
CA TYR A 15 -0.68 -6.11 4.23
C TYR A 15 -1.58 -6.04 5.49
N GLU A 16 -1.54 -7.06 6.35
CA GLU A 16 -2.17 -7.12 7.68
C GLU A 16 -1.31 -6.50 8.79
N GLN A 17 -0.16 -5.91 8.46
CA GLN A 17 0.79 -5.31 9.41
C GLN A 17 1.34 -6.27 10.49
N ARG A 18 1.35 -7.58 10.20
CA ARG A 18 1.93 -8.61 11.07
C ARG A 18 3.39 -8.86 10.70
N TYR A 19 4.21 -7.82 10.88
CA TYR A 19 5.59 -7.78 10.44
C TYR A 19 6.47 -8.83 11.14
N ASP A 20 6.18 -9.10 12.41
CA ASP A 20 6.74 -10.16 13.24
C ASP A 20 6.56 -11.57 12.65
N LYS A 21 5.41 -11.82 12.01
CA LYS A 21 5.13 -13.10 11.32
C LYS A 21 5.70 -13.13 9.91
N ALA A 22 5.72 -11.98 9.24
CA ALA A 22 6.23 -11.88 7.87
C ALA A 22 7.75 -11.98 7.79
N ALA A 23 8.48 -11.44 8.76
CA ALA A 23 9.94 -11.34 8.72
C ALA A 23 10.65 -12.70 8.54
N PRO A 24 10.37 -13.76 9.34
CA PRO A 24 11.02 -15.05 9.17
C PRO A 24 10.73 -15.70 7.81
N MET A 25 9.50 -15.52 7.29
CA MET A 25 9.12 -16.04 5.97
C MET A 25 9.86 -15.32 4.84
N LEU A 26 10.07 -14.01 4.97
CA LEU A 26 10.79 -13.21 3.99
C LEU A 26 12.30 -13.45 4.02
N GLU A 27 12.86 -13.74 5.19
CA GLU A 27 14.27 -14.18 5.30
C GLU A 27 14.48 -15.48 4.53
N LEU A 28 13.63 -16.48 4.72
CA LEU A 28 13.68 -17.72 3.97
C LEU A 28 13.51 -17.49 2.46
N ALA A 29 12.56 -16.64 2.06
CA ALA A 29 12.34 -16.28 0.67
C ALA A 29 13.55 -15.57 0.05
N ALA A 30 14.22 -14.69 0.82
CA ALA A 30 15.44 -13.99 0.39
C ALA A 30 16.60 -14.97 0.20
N ASP A 31 16.76 -15.95 1.09
CA ASP A 31 17.77 -17.00 0.97
C ASP A 31 17.58 -17.85 -0.28
N LEU A 32 16.35 -18.27 -0.55
CA LEU A 32 16.01 -19.02 -1.75
C LEU A 32 16.22 -18.18 -3.01
N ALA A 33 15.77 -16.93 -3.01
CA ALA A 33 15.92 -16.04 -4.16
C ALA A 33 17.39 -15.70 -4.46
N ARG A 34 18.26 -15.62 -3.45
CA ARG A 34 19.71 -15.42 -3.63
C ARG A 34 20.41 -16.62 -4.29
N ARG A 35 19.92 -17.84 -4.04
CA ARG A 35 20.47 -19.08 -4.62
C ARG A 35 19.86 -19.43 -5.97
N GLY A 36 18.75 -18.81 -6.33
CA GLY A 36 18.05 -19.01 -7.60
C GLY A 36 18.69 -18.27 -8.77
N ASP A 37 17.98 -18.27 -9.89
CA ASP A 37 18.41 -17.58 -11.11
C ASP A 37 18.44 -16.06 -10.90
N GLY A 38 19.62 -15.49 -11.08
CA GLY A 38 19.88 -14.07 -10.93
C GLY A 38 19.36 -13.20 -12.08
N SER A 39 18.81 -13.76 -13.15
CA SER A 39 18.10 -13.00 -14.18
C SER A 39 16.64 -12.71 -13.81
N LEU A 40 16.11 -13.37 -12.77
CA LEU A 40 14.70 -13.24 -12.41
C LEU A 40 14.43 -12.05 -11.45
N PRO A 41 13.30 -11.34 -11.62
CA PRO A 41 12.89 -10.24 -10.76
C PRO A 41 12.53 -10.65 -9.32
N THR A 42 12.39 -11.95 -9.05
CA THR A 42 11.91 -12.48 -7.76
C THR A 42 12.71 -11.95 -6.56
N ARG A 43 14.04 -11.87 -6.64
CA ARG A 43 14.88 -11.34 -5.55
C ARG A 43 14.66 -9.85 -5.30
N HIS A 44 14.35 -9.09 -6.35
CA HIS A 44 14.10 -7.66 -6.27
C HIS A 44 12.69 -7.41 -5.70
N TRP A 45 11.73 -8.26 -6.05
CA TRP A 45 10.42 -8.26 -5.41
C TRP A 45 10.52 -8.58 -3.91
N VAL A 46 11.27 -9.62 -3.51
CA VAL A 46 11.51 -9.92 -2.09
C VAL A 46 12.11 -8.71 -1.37
N SER A 47 13.07 -8.03 -2.00
CA SER A 47 13.67 -6.80 -1.45
C SER A 47 12.62 -5.69 -1.24
N ALA A 48 11.68 -5.51 -2.17
CA ALA A 48 10.59 -4.54 -2.03
C ALA A 48 9.66 -4.87 -0.85
N VAL A 49 9.37 -6.16 -0.60
CA VAL A 49 8.53 -6.57 0.53
C VAL A 49 9.28 -6.47 1.86
N GLN A 50 10.58 -6.80 1.88
CA GLN A 50 11.44 -6.58 3.05
C GLN A 50 11.51 -5.10 3.46
N ALA A 51 11.53 -4.18 2.49
CA ALA A 51 11.49 -2.74 2.78
C ALA A 51 10.25 -2.34 3.60
N GLN A 52 9.08 -2.92 3.30
CA GLN A 52 7.84 -2.65 4.02
C GLN A 52 7.88 -3.19 5.46
N VAL A 53 8.49 -4.37 5.65
CA VAL A 53 8.70 -4.94 6.98
C VAL A 53 9.64 -4.07 7.82
N PHE A 54 10.78 -3.67 7.26
CA PHE A 54 11.72 -2.77 7.94
C PHE A 54 11.09 -1.40 8.24
N ALA A 55 10.27 -0.87 7.32
CA ALA A 55 9.49 0.33 7.59
C ALA A 55 8.53 0.13 8.78
N GLY A 56 7.88 -1.03 8.87
CA GLY A 56 7.03 -1.42 9.98
C GLY A 56 7.75 -1.52 11.33
N PHE A 57 9.02 -1.91 11.33
CA PHE A 57 9.85 -1.93 12.54
C PHE A 57 10.52 -0.58 12.86
N GLY A 58 10.34 0.46 12.04
CA GLY A 58 11.02 1.74 12.24
C GLY A 58 12.47 1.77 11.76
N GLU A 59 12.93 0.74 11.06
CA GLU A 59 14.33 0.58 10.66
C GLU A 59 14.63 1.28 9.33
N LEU A 60 14.77 2.60 9.37
CA LEU A 60 15.00 3.43 8.18
C LEU A 60 16.18 2.94 7.31
N ALA A 61 17.31 2.64 7.92
CA ALA A 61 18.51 2.24 7.17
C ALA A 61 18.34 0.87 6.48
N ALA A 62 17.66 -0.08 7.14
CA ALA A 62 17.38 -1.40 6.56
C ALA A 62 16.33 -1.29 5.45
N CYS A 63 15.29 -0.49 5.67
CA CYS A 63 14.29 -0.16 4.66
C CYS A 63 14.94 0.44 3.40
N HIS A 64 15.82 1.42 3.56
CA HIS A 64 16.52 2.06 2.44
C HIS A 64 17.34 1.07 1.61
N ARG A 65 18.17 0.25 2.26
CA ARG A 65 18.96 -0.79 1.57
C ARG A 65 18.08 -1.80 0.83
N ALA A 66 16.94 -2.17 1.41
CA ALA A 66 16.01 -3.08 0.78
C ALA A 66 15.34 -2.44 -0.46
N LEU A 67 15.01 -1.14 -0.41
CA LEU A 67 14.50 -0.39 -1.55
C LEU A 67 15.53 -0.28 -2.68
N GLU A 68 16.79 0.04 -2.39
CA GLU A 68 17.89 0.02 -3.37
C GLU A 68 18.05 -1.38 -3.99
N GLY A 69 17.93 -2.43 -3.16
CA GLY A 69 17.93 -3.81 -3.61
C GLY A 69 16.83 -4.10 -4.63
N ALA A 70 15.64 -3.54 -4.42
CA ALA A 70 14.48 -3.68 -5.29
C ALA A 70 14.64 -2.90 -6.61
N GLU A 71 15.22 -1.69 -6.59
CA GLU A 71 15.46 -0.86 -7.79
C GLU A 71 16.31 -1.55 -8.85
N ARG A 72 17.21 -2.45 -8.44
CA ARG A 72 18.05 -3.21 -9.37
C ARG A 72 17.26 -4.09 -10.34
N VAL A 73 15.94 -4.23 -10.18
CA VAL A 73 15.06 -4.84 -11.18
C VAL A 73 15.14 -4.13 -12.54
N HIS A 74 15.37 -2.80 -12.56
CA HIS A 74 15.50 -2.03 -13.79
C HIS A 74 16.76 -2.36 -14.60
N ALA A 75 17.74 -3.03 -13.99
CA ALA A 75 18.97 -3.47 -14.65
C ALA A 75 18.84 -4.88 -15.26
N LEU A 76 17.70 -5.55 -15.09
CA LEU A 76 17.50 -6.88 -15.68
C LEU A 76 17.27 -6.79 -17.19
N PRO A 77 17.89 -7.68 -17.99
CA PRO A 77 17.67 -7.72 -19.43
C PRO A 77 16.33 -8.38 -19.79
N GLY A 78 15.65 -7.86 -20.82
CA GLY A 78 14.41 -8.41 -21.38
C GLY A 78 13.12 -7.84 -20.78
N ASP A 79 11.97 -8.25 -21.33
CA ASP A 79 10.68 -7.94 -20.72
C ASP A 79 10.61 -8.61 -19.35
N VAL A 80 10.61 -7.80 -18.29
CA VAL A 80 10.58 -8.24 -16.89
C VAL A 80 9.20 -8.82 -16.58
N SER A 81 8.93 -10.00 -17.11
CA SER A 81 7.71 -10.76 -16.94
C SER A 81 8.12 -12.13 -16.41
N ASN A 82 8.06 -12.31 -15.09
CA ASN A 82 7.99 -13.67 -14.55
C ASN A 82 6.67 -14.25 -15.04
N GLY A 83 6.74 -15.35 -15.80
CA GLY A 83 5.55 -16.08 -16.24
C GLY A 83 4.53 -16.24 -15.11
N GLY A 84 3.28 -15.89 -15.42
CA GLY A 84 2.09 -16.38 -14.73
C GLY A 84 1.60 -15.62 -13.50
N TRP A 85 2.44 -15.33 -12.50
CA TRP A 85 1.91 -14.90 -11.18
C TRP A 85 2.59 -13.70 -10.50
N LEU A 86 3.83 -13.34 -10.84
CA LEU A 86 4.55 -12.24 -10.19
C LEU A 86 5.05 -11.21 -11.19
N ARG A 87 4.19 -10.27 -11.60
CA ARG A 87 4.63 -9.14 -12.42
C ARG A 87 5.31 -8.08 -11.54
N PHE A 88 6.63 -8.13 -11.47
CA PHE A 88 7.45 -7.14 -10.81
C PHE A 88 8.49 -6.57 -11.77
N ASP A 89 8.15 -5.43 -12.38
CA ASP A 89 8.93 -4.72 -13.41
C ASP A 89 9.50 -3.38 -12.91
N GLY A 90 9.35 -3.11 -11.61
CA GLY A 90 9.77 -1.86 -10.99
C GLY A 90 8.80 -0.68 -11.16
N SER A 91 7.74 -0.81 -11.96
CA SER A 91 6.78 0.28 -12.23
C SER A 91 6.01 0.79 -11.00
N ARG A 92 6.10 0.07 -9.87
CA ARG A 92 5.45 0.39 -8.60
C ARG A 92 6.42 0.89 -7.53
N LEU A 93 7.72 0.91 -7.80
CA LEU A 93 8.74 1.15 -6.77
C LEU A 93 8.62 2.52 -6.10
N ASP A 94 8.25 3.56 -6.84
CA ASP A 94 8.02 4.88 -6.24
C ASP A 94 6.84 4.88 -5.26
N GLU A 95 5.76 4.16 -5.57
CA GLU A 95 4.62 4.02 -4.65
C GLU A 95 5.03 3.28 -3.38
N GLU A 96 5.73 2.15 -3.54
CA GLU A 96 6.17 1.33 -2.40
C GLU A 96 7.19 2.09 -1.53
N ARG A 97 8.12 2.83 -2.14
CA ARG A 97 9.09 3.68 -1.45
C ARG A 97 8.40 4.79 -0.67
N GLY A 98 7.49 5.51 -1.32
CA GLY A 98 6.72 6.56 -0.67
C GLY A 98 5.92 6.04 0.52
N ALA A 99 5.26 4.89 0.37
CA ALA A 99 4.51 4.24 1.45
C ALA A 99 5.41 3.85 2.64
N CYS A 100 6.60 3.31 2.37
CA CYS A 100 7.59 3.00 3.41
C CYS A 100 8.01 4.25 4.18
N TYR A 101 8.28 5.36 3.50
CA TYR A 101 8.65 6.62 4.15
C TYR A 101 7.51 7.25 4.93
N VAL A 102 6.27 7.15 4.47
CA VAL A 102 5.09 7.56 5.29
C VAL A 102 5.02 6.74 6.57
N GLN A 103 5.20 5.42 6.47
CA GLN A 103 5.19 4.54 7.63
C GLN A 103 6.32 4.83 8.63
N LEU A 104 7.50 5.20 8.14
CA LEU A 104 8.65 5.62 8.93
C LEU A 104 8.53 7.03 9.51
N GLY A 105 7.42 7.74 9.29
CA GLY A 105 7.27 9.12 9.74
C GLY A 105 8.24 10.09 9.06
N ARG A 106 8.61 9.82 7.80
CA ARG A 106 9.52 10.63 6.97
C ARG A 106 8.78 11.33 5.83
N PRO A 107 7.90 12.31 6.13
CA PRO A 107 7.16 13.04 5.12
C PRO A 107 8.07 13.83 4.17
N ASP A 108 9.25 14.23 4.64
CA ASP A 108 10.30 14.90 3.85
C ASP A 108 10.81 14.04 2.70
N LEU A 109 10.93 12.73 2.92
CA LEU A 109 11.35 11.78 1.88
C LEU A 109 10.17 11.31 1.03
N ALA A 110 8.99 11.16 1.62
CA ALA A 110 7.84 10.55 0.95
C ALA A 110 7.18 11.46 -0.10
N GLU A 111 7.01 12.76 0.21
CA GLU A 111 6.08 13.62 -0.51
C GLU A 111 6.43 13.81 -1.98
N VAL A 112 7.69 14.12 -2.29
CA VAL A 112 8.14 14.34 -3.67
C VAL A 112 7.96 13.07 -4.49
N ILE A 113 8.31 11.92 -3.91
CA ILE A 113 8.20 10.61 -4.57
C ILE A 113 6.74 10.27 -4.86
N LEU A 114 5.86 10.42 -3.88
CA LEU A 114 4.42 10.15 -4.04
C LEU A 114 3.77 11.14 -5.01
N GLY A 115 4.16 12.42 -4.95
CA GLY A 115 3.72 13.45 -5.90
C GLY A 115 4.15 13.15 -7.33
N ASN A 116 5.34 12.59 -7.52
CA ASN A 116 5.82 12.13 -8.83
C ASN A 116 5.04 10.91 -9.33
N ALA A 117 4.78 9.93 -8.44
CA ALA A 117 3.97 8.76 -8.77
C ALA A 117 2.54 9.15 -9.16
N LEU A 118 1.93 10.14 -8.51
CA LEU A 118 0.56 10.59 -8.78
C LEU A 118 0.38 11.21 -10.18
N ARG A 119 1.47 11.69 -10.81
CA ARG A 119 1.48 12.20 -12.19
C ARG A 119 1.49 11.10 -13.24
N GLN A 120 1.77 9.85 -12.85
CA GLN A 120 1.69 8.71 -13.75
C GLN A 120 0.24 8.26 -13.97
N ASN A 121 0.01 7.50 -15.04
CA ASN A 121 -1.29 6.89 -15.29
C ASN A 121 -1.50 5.67 -14.38
N LEU A 122 -2.05 5.93 -13.18
CA LEU A 122 -2.30 4.91 -12.17
C LEU A 122 -3.72 4.35 -12.28
N SER A 123 -3.86 3.05 -12.04
CA SER A 123 -5.18 2.45 -11.81
C SER A 123 -5.85 3.09 -10.59
N PRO A 124 -7.20 3.10 -10.49
CA PRO A 124 -7.89 3.70 -9.35
C PRO A 124 -7.40 3.18 -7.98
N ARG A 125 -7.05 1.89 -7.91
CA ARG A 125 -6.51 1.26 -6.70
C ARG A 125 -5.12 1.80 -6.31
N ARG A 126 -4.21 1.92 -7.28
CA ARG A 126 -2.86 2.48 -7.08
C ARG A 126 -2.95 3.95 -6.71
N ARG A 127 -3.74 4.72 -7.47
CA ARG A 127 -3.99 6.15 -7.23
C ARG A 127 -4.53 6.40 -5.82
N SER A 128 -5.50 5.60 -5.37
CA SER A 128 -6.05 5.71 -4.01
C SER A 128 -5.01 5.48 -2.93
N SER A 129 -4.06 4.57 -3.15
CA SER A 129 -2.98 4.32 -2.19
C SER A 129 -2.08 5.54 -2.05
N VAL A 130 -1.60 6.09 -3.17
CA VAL A 130 -0.75 7.28 -3.21
C VAL A 130 -1.45 8.48 -2.57
N LEU A 131 -2.72 8.72 -2.92
CA LEU A 131 -3.51 9.82 -2.34
C LEU A 131 -3.73 9.64 -0.82
N THR A 132 -3.95 8.42 -0.35
CA THR A 132 -4.08 8.14 1.08
C THR A 132 -2.78 8.45 1.82
N ASP A 133 -1.63 8.04 1.28
CA ASP A 133 -0.34 8.28 1.90
C ASP A 133 0.02 9.79 1.87
N LEU A 134 -0.33 10.53 0.81
CA LEU A 134 -0.24 11.99 0.77
C LEU A 134 -1.18 12.67 1.78
N ALA A 135 -2.40 12.14 1.99
CA ALA A 135 -3.31 12.65 3.01
C ALA A 135 -2.73 12.45 4.43
N ILE A 136 -2.08 11.33 4.71
CA ILE A 136 -1.38 11.09 5.99
C ILE A 136 -0.24 12.10 6.18
N ILE A 137 0.53 12.41 5.12
CA ILE A 137 1.55 13.45 5.17
C ILE A 137 0.94 14.82 5.51
N ALA A 138 -0.17 15.18 4.87
CA ALA A 138 -0.87 16.45 5.14
C ALA A 138 -1.35 16.53 6.59
N VAL A 139 -1.87 15.43 7.13
CA VAL A 139 -2.25 15.31 8.56
C VAL A 139 -1.06 15.55 9.49
N HIS A 140 0.08 14.91 9.22
CA HIS A 140 1.30 15.11 10.04
C HIS A 140 1.80 16.56 10.01
N ARG A 141 1.52 17.31 8.94
CA ARG A 141 1.91 18.72 8.80
C ARG A 141 0.87 19.70 9.33
N GLY A 142 -0.30 19.24 9.75
CA GLY A 142 -1.39 20.14 10.11
C GLY A 142 -2.07 20.82 8.91
N ASP A 143 -1.79 20.39 7.67
CA ASP A 143 -2.34 21.01 6.46
C ASP A 143 -3.73 20.45 6.15
N VAL A 144 -4.74 21.11 6.70
CA VAL A 144 -6.15 20.74 6.51
C VAL A 144 -6.58 20.83 5.04
N ASN A 145 -6.05 21.80 4.28
CA ASN A 145 -6.49 21.98 2.90
C ASN A 145 -6.03 20.82 2.04
N GLN A 146 -4.74 20.46 2.11
CA GLN A 146 -4.21 19.31 1.38
C GLN A 146 -4.84 18.01 1.86
N PHE A 147 -5.03 17.85 3.17
CA PHE A 147 -5.70 16.68 3.73
C PHE A 147 -7.09 16.49 3.10
N VAL A 148 -7.94 17.53 3.11
CA VAL A 148 -9.29 17.45 2.55
C VAL A 148 -9.23 17.15 1.06
N THR A 149 -8.38 17.84 0.29
CA THR A 149 -8.23 17.60 -1.15
C THR A 149 -7.87 16.15 -1.47
N TYR A 150 -6.90 15.56 -0.78
CA TYR A 150 -6.50 14.18 -1.03
C TYR A 150 -7.52 13.17 -0.54
N ALA A 151 -8.11 13.40 0.65
CA ALA A 151 -9.10 12.49 1.22
C ALA A 151 -10.40 12.46 0.39
N ASP A 152 -10.86 13.60 -0.11
CA ASP A 152 -12.02 13.69 -1.01
C ASP A 152 -11.79 12.89 -2.29
N ALA A 153 -10.61 13.02 -2.90
CA ALA A 153 -10.26 12.24 -4.09
C ALA A 153 -10.24 10.73 -3.83
N VAL A 154 -9.83 10.27 -2.64
CA VAL A 154 -9.90 8.85 -2.26
C VAL A 154 -11.36 8.40 -2.07
N LEU A 155 -12.19 9.21 -1.41
CA LEU A 155 -13.61 8.94 -1.20
C LEU A 155 -14.36 8.81 -2.53
N GLU A 156 -14.11 9.71 -3.50
CA GLU A 156 -14.69 9.63 -4.85
C GLU A 156 -14.31 8.33 -5.57
N ILE A 157 -13.04 7.91 -5.47
CA ILE A 157 -12.62 6.62 -6.05
C ILE A 157 -13.33 5.47 -5.34
N ALA A 158 -13.46 5.53 -4.02
CA ALA A 158 -14.09 4.49 -3.22
C ALA A 158 -15.58 4.34 -3.55
N GLU A 159 -16.29 5.45 -3.74
CA GLU A 159 -17.70 5.47 -4.17
C GLU A 159 -17.89 4.89 -5.57
N ARG A 160 -16.98 5.20 -6.50
CA ARG A 160 -17.06 4.71 -7.89
C ARG A 160 -16.69 3.25 -8.08
N THR A 161 -15.83 2.71 -7.21
CA THR A 161 -15.24 1.38 -7.41
C THR A 161 -15.75 0.32 -6.44
N GLU A 162 -16.45 0.72 -5.37
CA GLU A 162 -16.89 -0.16 -4.28
C GLU A 162 -15.77 -1.06 -3.73
N SER A 163 -14.51 -0.61 -3.84
CA SER A 163 -13.36 -1.44 -3.57
C SER A 163 -13.08 -1.56 -2.08
N GLY A 164 -13.21 -2.78 -1.53
CA GLY A 164 -12.85 -3.08 -0.14
C GLY A 164 -11.37 -2.77 0.19
N PHE A 165 -10.48 -2.77 -0.81
CA PHE A 165 -9.10 -2.30 -0.67
C PHE A 165 -9.04 -0.80 -0.36
N VAL A 166 -9.78 0.02 -1.10
CA VAL A 166 -9.81 1.47 -0.89
C VAL A 166 -10.46 1.77 0.46
N GLY A 167 -11.50 1.03 0.84
CA GLY A 167 -12.08 1.10 2.19
C GLY A 167 -11.07 0.82 3.31
N ARG A 168 -10.17 -0.16 3.14
CA ARG A 168 -9.08 -0.41 4.10
C ARG A 168 -8.10 0.76 4.18
N LYS A 169 -7.74 1.38 3.05
CA LYS A 169 -6.87 2.56 3.01
C LYS A 169 -7.50 3.76 3.73
N LEU A 170 -8.80 4.00 3.54
CA LEU A 170 -9.54 5.03 4.26
C LEU A 170 -9.58 4.77 5.77
N ARG A 171 -9.72 3.51 6.22
CA ARG A 171 -9.61 3.16 7.65
C ARG A 171 -8.22 3.41 8.21
N LYS A 172 -7.15 3.11 7.45
CA LYS A 172 -5.78 3.48 7.83
C LYS A 172 -5.69 4.98 8.04
N LEU A 173 -6.13 5.80 7.06
CA LEU A 173 -6.14 7.25 7.15
C LEU A 173 -6.89 7.77 8.39
N GLN A 174 -8.05 7.18 8.69
CA GLN A 174 -8.86 7.53 9.87
C GLN A 174 -8.03 7.46 11.16
N GLY A 175 -7.17 6.44 11.31
CA GLY A 175 -6.30 6.27 12.48
C GLY A 175 -5.29 7.41 12.69
N HIS A 176 -5.05 8.25 11.69
CA HIS A 176 -4.15 9.39 11.78
C HIS A 176 -4.86 10.72 12.05
N LEU A 177 -6.19 10.83 11.92
CA LEU A 177 -6.89 12.12 11.83
C LEU A 177 -6.94 12.94 13.12
N GLN A 178 -6.66 12.33 14.27
CA GLN A 178 -6.81 12.96 15.59
C GLN A 178 -6.25 14.39 15.69
N PRO A 179 -5.07 14.73 15.13
CA PRO A 179 -4.51 16.08 15.18
C PRO A 179 -5.36 17.14 14.46
N LEU A 180 -6.17 16.75 13.47
CA LEU A 180 -6.96 17.69 12.66
C LEU A 180 -8.43 17.80 13.10
N LEU A 181 -8.91 16.97 14.03
CA LEU A 181 -10.35 16.91 14.36
C LEU A 181 -10.92 18.15 15.05
N THR A 182 -10.08 19.11 15.44
CA THR A 182 -10.55 20.44 15.87
C THR A 182 -11.13 21.26 14.71
N ASN A 183 -10.76 20.93 13.46
CA ASN A 183 -11.27 21.58 12.25
C ASN A 183 -12.58 20.96 11.77
N GLY A 184 -13.57 21.78 11.41
CA GLY A 184 -14.88 21.32 10.91
C GLY A 184 -14.80 20.50 9.62
N ARG A 185 -13.98 20.92 8.65
CA ARG A 185 -13.82 20.23 7.36
C ARG A 185 -13.17 18.85 7.53
N ALA A 186 -12.20 18.75 8.44
CA ALA A 186 -11.56 17.48 8.72
C ALA A 186 -12.53 16.48 9.38
N ARG A 187 -13.39 16.96 10.29
CA ARG A 187 -14.48 16.14 10.88
C ARG A 187 -15.50 15.69 9.85
N GLU A 188 -15.85 16.52 8.88
CA GLU A 188 -16.77 16.14 7.80
C GLU A 188 -16.19 14.98 6.95
N VAL A 189 -14.92 15.06 6.59
CA VAL A 189 -14.21 13.98 5.91
C VAL A 189 -14.19 12.70 6.76
N GLU A 190 -13.87 12.80 8.05
CA GLU A 190 -13.90 11.64 8.97
C GLU A 190 -15.29 10.97 9.00
N GLN A 191 -16.36 11.76 9.10
CA GLN A 191 -17.73 11.25 9.09
C GLN A 191 -18.07 10.50 7.79
N ARG A 192 -17.61 11.02 6.64
CA ARG A 192 -17.77 10.36 5.33
C ARG A 192 -17.00 9.04 5.27
N ILE A 193 -15.77 8.99 5.77
CA ILE A 193 -14.97 7.76 5.89
C ILE A 193 -15.70 6.70 6.75
N MET A 194 -16.24 7.12 7.90
CA MET A 194 -17.02 6.22 8.78
C MET A 194 -18.30 5.71 8.10
N ALA A 195 -19.03 6.58 7.38
CA ALA A 195 -20.24 6.20 6.65
C ALA A 195 -19.96 5.18 5.55
N MET A 196 -18.87 5.36 4.81
CA MET A 196 -18.40 4.43 3.80
C MET A 196 -18.02 3.06 4.38
N SER A 197 -17.31 3.02 5.50
CA SER A 197 -16.91 1.77 6.15
C SER A 197 -18.12 0.95 6.62
N ARG A 198 -19.20 1.61 7.06
CA ARG A 198 -20.47 0.96 7.41
C ARG A 198 -21.22 0.41 6.19
N LYS A 199 -21.16 1.09 5.04
CA LYS A 199 -21.75 0.59 3.78
C LYS A 199 -21.03 -0.67 3.28
N ALA A 200 -19.69 -0.68 3.30
CA ALA A 200 -18.92 -1.85 2.88
C ALA A 200 -19.25 -3.12 3.68
N TRP A 201 -19.47 -2.99 5.00
CA TRP A 201 -19.91 -4.12 5.86
C TRP A 201 -21.28 -4.69 5.49
N ARG A 202 -22.20 -3.86 4.98
CA ARG A 202 -23.52 -4.33 4.54
C ARG A 202 -23.48 -5.16 3.26
N ILE A 203 -22.48 -4.94 2.41
CA ILE A 203 -22.31 -5.68 1.15
C ILE A 203 -21.68 -7.04 1.43
N ASP A 204 -20.65 -7.10 2.30
CA ASP A 204 -19.97 -8.36 2.67
C ASP A 204 -20.82 -9.28 3.58
N GLY A 205 -21.83 -8.75 4.26
CA GLY A 205 -22.74 -9.52 5.13
C GLY A 205 -23.92 -10.20 4.42
N SER A 206 -24.07 -10.03 3.10
CA SER A 206 -25.25 -10.53 2.36
C SER A 206 -25.03 -11.86 1.63
N THR A 207 -23.90 -12.55 1.82
CA THR A 207 -23.60 -13.85 1.15
C THR A 207 -23.80 -15.08 2.04
N VAL A 208 -24.58 -15.00 3.13
CA VAL A 208 -24.94 -16.19 3.91
C VAL A 208 -26.43 -16.24 4.19
N ILE A 209 -27.27 -16.36 3.15
CA ILE A 209 -28.48 -17.20 3.18
C ILE A 209 -28.79 -17.60 1.73
N GLY A 210 -28.57 -18.87 1.40
CA GLY A 210 -28.82 -19.46 0.09
C GLY A 210 -28.98 -20.98 0.21
N GLU A 211 -30.15 -21.37 0.72
CA GLU A 211 -30.94 -22.57 0.44
C GLU A 211 -30.24 -23.94 0.34
N ILE A 212 -30.46 -24.75 1.38
CA ILE A 212 -30.50 -26.22 1.31
C ILE A 212 -31.81 -26.60 0.60
N HIS A 213 -31.72 -27.21 -0.59
CA HIS A 213 -32.54 -28.32 -1.05
C HIS A 213 -31.75 -29.16 -2.05
#